data_AF-A0A8I0DMA6-F1
#
_entry.id   AF-A0A8I0DMA6-F1
#
_cell.length_a   1.000
_cell.length_b   1.000
_cell.length_c   1.000
_cell.angle_alpha   90.00
_cell.angle_beta   90.00
_cell.angle_gamma   90.00
#
_symmetry.space_group_name_H-M   'P 1'
#
loop_
_entity.id
_entity.type
_entity.pdbx_description
1 polymer ?
#
loop_
_entity_poly.entity_id
_entity_poly.type
_entity_poly.pdbx_seq_one_letter_code
_entity_poly.pdbx_strand_id
1 'polypeptide(L)'
;MAKYNSTNNDLLRDSKRNTTPKIYGLLCDLVNDEREDLAELVLKIDYLIAYASNAAKGKDFQEAKETVSKAKERIKMLKRENVDVSHLEYLLEGVEKKIKK
;
A
#
# COMPACT_ATOMS: atom_id res chain seq x y z
N MET A 1 25.58 9.28 0.75
CA MET A 1 25.41 7.81 0.89
C MET A 1 25.07 7.21 -0.45
N ALA A 2 25.40 5.93 -0.68
CA ALA A 2 24.88 5.22 -1.85
C ALA A 2 23.36 5.03 -1.68
N LYS A 3 22.60 5.14 -2.77
CA LYS A 3 21.15 4.93 -2.74
C LYS A 3 20.82 3.49 -2.32
N TYR A 4 19.82 3.35 -1.45
CA TYR A 4 19.21 2.07 -1.13
C TYR A 4 18.42 1.55 -2.33
N ASN A 5 18.52 0.24 -2.53
CA ASN A 5 17.85 -0.51 -3.59
C ASN A 5 17.73 -1.99 -3.17
N SER A 6 17.14 -2.83 -4.02
CA SER A 6 16.93 -4.26 -3.73
C SER A 6 18.18 -5.10 -3.41
N THR A 7 19.40 -4.64 -3.72
CA THR A 7 20.62 -5.39 -3.40
C THR A 7 21.18 -5.08 -2.01
N ASN A 8 20.76 -3.98 -1.39
CA ASN A 8 21.33 -3.47 -0.13
C ASN A 8 20.29 -2.98 0.89
N ASN A 9 18.99 -3.22 0.66
CA ASN A 9 17.92 -3.00 1.63
C ASN A 9 16.94 -4.19 1.57
N ASP A 10 16.62 -4.74 2.73
CA ASP A 10 15.81 -5.97 2.84
C ASP A 10 14.34 -5.72 2.44
N LEU A 11 13.74 -4.61 2.88
CA LEU A 11 12.38 -4.23 2.50
C LEU A 11 12.23 -4.05 0.99
N LEU A 12 13.20 -3.38 0.33
CA LEU A 12 13.22 -3.20 -1.13
C LEU A 12 13.55 -4.49 -1.88
N ARG A 13 14.22 -5.45 -1.26
CA ARG A 13 14.47 -6.76 -1.87
C ARG A 13 13.19 -7.58 -1.91
N ASP A 14 12.48 -7.64 -0.78
CA ASP A 14 11.32 -8.51 -0.59
C ASP A 14 10.08 -7.95 -1.30
N SER A 15 9.94 -6.63 -1.39
CA SER A 15 8.83 -5.97 -2.09
C SER A 15 8.95 -5.99 -3.62
N LYS A 16 10.14 -6.18 -4.19
CA LYS A 16 10.42 -6.04 -5.63
C LYS A 16 9.55 -6.92 -6.53
N ARG A 17 9.21 -8.12 -6.07
CA ARG A 17 8.42 -9.10 -6.83
C ARG A 17 6.94 -9.12 -6.44
N ASN A 18 6.61 -8.54 -5.29
CA ASN A 18 5.30 -8.67 -4.65
C ASN A 18 4.45 -7.41 -4.78
N THR A 19 5.05 -6.30 -5.23
CA THR A 19 4.37 -5.01 -5.39
C THR A 19 4.36 -4.58 -6.86
N THR A 20 3.44 -3.67 -7.20
CA THR A 20 3.43 -3.07 -8.55
C THR A 20 4.60 -2.10 -8.71
N PRO A 21 5.03 -1.79 -9.95
CA PRO A 21 6.11 -0.82 -10.18
C PRO A 21 5.88 0.56 -9.55
N LYS A 22 4.61 1.00 -9.46
CA LYS A 22 4.26 2.28 -8.83
C LYS A 22 4.41 2.24 -7.31
N ILE A 23 3.98 1.15 -6.67
CA ILE A 23 4.20 0.95 -5.22
C ILE A 23 5.69 0.81 -4.95
N TYR A 24 6.39 0.00 -5.73
CA TYR A 24 7.83 -0.20 -5.58
C TYR A 24 8.62 1.12 -5.72
N GLY A 25 8.26 1.97 -6.68
CA GLY A 25 8.84 3.31 -6.81
C GLY A 25 8.68 4.15 -5.53
N LEU A 26 7.47 4.19 -4.98
CA LEU A 26 7.19 4.90 -3.73
C LEU A 26 8.01 4.33 -2.55
N LEU A 27 8.18 3.01 -2.46
CA LEU A 27 9.02 2.40 -1.42
C LEU A 27 10.49 2.81 -1.58
N CYS A 28 11.01 2.80 -2.80
CA CYS A 28 12.38 3.27 -3.07
C CYS A 28 12.57 4.71 -2.62
N ASP A 29 11.63 5.60 -2.94
CA ASP A 29 11.70 7.01 -2.55
C ASP A 29 11.70 7.15 -1.02
N LEU A 30 10.75 6.50 -0.34
CA LEU A 30 10.64 6.54 1.13
C LEU A 30 11.87 5.99 1.85
N VAL A 31 12.41 4.86 1.41
CA VAL A 31 13.61 4.27 2.01
C VAL A 31 14.85 5.14 1.77
N ASN A 32 14.97 5.75 0.59
CA ASN A 32 16.08 6.67 0.31
C ASN A 32 15.95 8.01 1.05
N ASP A 33 14.75 8.38 1.49
CA ASP A 33 14.48 9.52 2.36
C ASP A 33 14.61 9.18 3.86
N GLU A 34 15.16 8.01 4.21
CA GLU A 34 15.28 7.51 5.59
C GLU A 34 13.93 7.34 6.33
N ARG A 35 12.83 7.16 5.57
CA ARG A 35 11.46 6.95 6.07
C ARG A 35 10.98 5.52 5.82
N GLU A 36 11.79 4.54 6.21
CA GLU A 36 11.48 3.11 6.04
C GLU A 36 10.21 2.70 6.81
N ASP A 37 9.91 3.36 7.92
CA ASP A 37 8.67 3.21 8.68
C ASP A 37 7.41 3.53 7.85
N LEU A 38 7.47 4.58 7.02
CA LEU A 38 6.40 4.92 6.09
C LEU A 38 6.34 3.93 4.92
N ALA A 39 7.49 3.42 4.48
CA ALA A 39 7.55 2.38 3.45
C ALA A 39 6.87 1.08 3.93
N GLU A 40 7.10 0.67 5.17
CA GLU A 40 6.35 -0.43 5.79
C GLU A 40 4.86 -0.16 5.85
N LEU A 41 4.44 1.07 6.18
CA LEU A 41 3.03 1.44 6.22
C LEU A 41 2.39 1.36 4.84
N VAL A 42 3.10 1.77 3.78
CA VAL A 42 2.68 1.60 2.38
C VAL A 42 2.47 0.12 2.06
N LEU A 43 3.41 -0.77 2.42
CA LEU A 43 3.27 -2.21 2.22
C LEU A 43 2.06 -2.79 2.96
N LYS A 44 1.83 -2.36 4.20
CA LYS A 44 0.65 -2.76 4.98
C LYS A 44 -0.66 -2.34 4.29
N ILE A 45 -0.70 -1.14 3.69
CA ILE A 45 -1.88 -0.66 2.95
C ILE A 45 -2.08 -1.47 1.67
N ASP A 46 -1.02 -1.71 0.90
CA ASP A 46 -1.07 -2.50 -0.34
C ASP A 46 -1.63 -3.91 -0.08
N TYR A 47 -1.16 -4.54 1.01
CA TYR A 47 -1.71 -5.81 1.48
C TYR A 47 -3.20 -5.73 1.82
N LEU A 48 -3.64 -4.70 2.57
CA LEU A 48 -5.05 -4.54 2.93
C LEU A 48 -5.94 -4.33 1.70
N ILE A 49 -5.46 -3.59 0.69
CA ILE A 49 -6.18 -3.42 -0.57
C ILE A 49 -6.33 -4.75 -1.30
N ALA A 50 -5.25 -5.54 -1.38
CA ALA A 50 -5.30 -6.88 -1.98
C ALA A 50 -6.26 -7.81 -1.22
N TYR A 51 -6.20 -7.78 0.12
CA TYR A 51 -7.07 -8.58 0.98
C TYR A 51 -8.55 -8.19 0.82
N ALA A 52 -8.88 -6.89 0.86
CA ALA A 52 -10.24 -6.40 0.63
C ALA A 52 -10.77 -6.77 -0.77
N SER A 53 -9.92 -6.70 -1.79
CA SER A 53 -10.26 -7.11 -3.16
C SER A 53 -10.62 -8.59 -3.23
N ASN A 54 -9.89 -9.45 -2.51
CA ASN A 54 -10.17 -10.88 -2.45
C ASN A 54 -11.44 -11.19 -1.65
N ALA A 55 -11.64 -10.54 -0.49
CA ALA A 55 -12.89 -10.66 0.27
C ALA A 55 -14.12 -10.26 -0.57
N ALA A 56 -14.04 -9.14 -1.31
CA ALA A 56 -15.09 -8.70 -2.21
C ALA A 56 -15.37 -9.71 -3.35
N LYS A 57 -14.33 -10.34 -3.94
CA LYS A 57 -14.51 -11.42 -4.92
C LYS A 57 -15.19 -12.64 -4.32
N GLY A 58 -14.87 -12.97 -3.06
CA GLY A 58 -15.50 -14.03 -2.28
C GLY A 58 -16.92 -13.71 -1.79
N LYS A 59 -17.45 -12.52 -2.12
CA LYS A 59 -18.74 -11.99 -1.64
C LYS A 59 -18.80 -11.77 -0.13
N ASP A 60 -17.65 -11.77 0.56
CA ASP A 60 -17.55 -11.35 1.94
C ASP A 60 -17.44 -9.82 2.01
N PHE A 61 -18.58 -9.17 1.77
CA PHE A 61 -18.65 -7.71 1.70
C PHE A 61 -18.48 -7.04 3.06
N GLN A 62 -18.75 -7.75 4.16
CA GLN A 62 -18.54 -7.21 5.50
C GLN A 62 -17.03 -7.09 5.76
N GLU A 63 -16.28 -8.18 5.59
CA GLU A 63 -14.82 -8.17 5.77
C GLU A 63 -14.14 -7.18 4.81
N ALA A 64 -14.61 -7.12 3.56
CA ALA A 64 -14.09 -6.18 2.58
C ALA A 64 -14.28 -4.71 3.04
N LYS A 65 -15.44 -4.35 3.60
CA LYS A 65 -15.71 -2.99 4.12
C LYS A 65 -14.84 -2.65 5.32
N GLU A 66 -14.72 -3.58 6.27
CA GLU A 66 -13.89 -3.39 7.46
C GLU A 66 -12.41 -3.20 7.08
N THR A 67 -11.92 -4.02 6.15
CA THR A 67 -10.56 -3.92 5.62
C THR A 67 -10.31 -2.60 4.88
N VAL A 68 -11.25 -2.17 4.03
CA VAL A 68 -11.17 -0.85 3.35
C VAL A 68 -11.09 0.27 4.37
N SER A 69 -11.89 0.24 5.45
CA SER A 69 -11.84 1.26 6.50
C SER A 69 -10.45 1.33 7.15
N LYS A 70 -9.88 0.17 7.52
CA LYS A 70 -8.52 0.05 8.08
C LYS A 70 -7.44 0.57 7.11
N ALA A 71 -7.62 0.40 5.79
CA ALA A 71 -6.72 0.94 4.79
C ALA A 71 -6.83 2.47 4.70
N LYS A 72 -8.05 3.02 4.73
CA LYS A 72 -8.29 4.49 4.71
C LYS A 72 -7.66 5.19 5.90
N GLU A 73 -7.75 4.61 7.09
CA GLU A 73 -7.14 5.20 8.29
C GLU A 73 -5.62 5.32 8.16
N ARG A 74 -4.96 4.28 7.62
CA ARG A 74 -3.52 4.29 7.37
C ARG A 74 -3.13 5.24 6.24
N ILE A 75 -3.92 5.35 5.18
CA ILE A 75 -3.71 6.36 4.13
C ILE A 75 -3.76 7.77 4.70
N LYS A 76 -4.68 8.05 5.64
CA LYS A 76 -4.71 9.36 6.32
C LYS A 76 -3.43 9.65 7.11
N MET A 77 -2.80 8.63 7.71
CA MET A 77 -1.52 8.79 8.39
C MET A 77 -0.42 9.17 7.39
N LEU A 78 -0.31 8.46 6.26
CA LEU A 78 0.64 8.80 5.19
C LEU A 78 0.44 10.21 4.64
N LYS A 79 -0.82 10.66 4.48
CA LYS A 79 -1.12 12.03 4.06
C LYS A 79 -0.62 13.10 5.04
N ARG A 80 -0.69 12.83 6.35
CA ARG A 80 -0.16 13.75 7.39
C ARG A 80 1.35 13.90 7.28
N GLU A 81 2.03 12.85 6.84
CA GLU A 81 3.47 12.80 6.59
C GLU A 81 3.87 13.30 5.18
N ASN A 82 2.95 13.95 4.46
CA ASN A 82 3.14 14.48 3.10
C ASN A 82 3.60 13.43 2.07
N VAL A 83 3.20 12.16 2.24
CA VAL A 83 3.46 11.10 1.25
C VAL A 83 2.42 11.17 0.13
N ASP A 84 2.85 11.11 -1.12
CA ASP A 84 1.94 10.99 -2.26
C ASP A 84 1.32 9.58 -2.29
N VAL A 85 0.04 9.52 -1.94
CA VAL A 85 -0.75 8.28 -1.85
C VAL A 85 -1.71 8.13 -3.03
N SER A 86 -1.61 8.95 -4.08
CA SER A 86 -2.56 8.98 -5.19
C SER A 86 -2.79 7.60 -5.81
N HIS A 87 -1.73 6.78 -5.93
CA HIS A 87 -1.88 5.44 -6.47
C HIS A 87 -2.62 4.48 -5.51
N LEU A 88 -2.35 4.55 -4.20
CA LEU A 88 -3.05 3.75 -3.19
C LEU A 88 -4.54 4.09 -3.16
N GLU A 89 -4.89 5.38 -3.28
CA GLU A 89 -6.29 5.81 -3.34
C GLU A 89 -7.00 5.30 -4.59
N TYR A 90 -6.35 5.35 -5.75
CA TYR A 90 -6.88 4.76 -6.99
C TYR A 90 -7.17 3.26 -6.85
N LEU A 91 -6.22 2.50 -6.28
CA LEU A 91 -6.40 1.06 -6.08
C LEU A 91 -7.55 0.77 -5.10
N LEU A 92 -7.63 1.53 -4.00
CA LEU A 92 -8.68 1.38 -2.99
C LEU A 92 -10.07 1.71 -3.57
N GLU A 93 -10.20 2.79 -4.34
CA GLU A 93 -11.45 3.17 -5.02
C GLU A 93 -11.93 2.04 -5.95
N GLY A 94 -10.99 1.39 -6.65
CA GLY A 94 -11.27 0.22 -7.47
C GLY A 94 -11.87 -0.96 -6.70
N VAL A 95 -11.48 -1.15 -5.44
CA VAL A 95 -12.07 -2.17 -4.55
C VAL A 95 -13.44 -1.72 -4.05
N GLU A 96 -13.60 -0.45 -3.64
CA GLU A 96 -14.89 0.07 -3.16
C GLU A 96 -16.02 -0.06 -4.20
N LYS A 97 -15.69 0.14 -5.48
CA LYS A 97 -16.64 -0.07 -6.60
C LYS A 97 -17.14 -1.51 -6.71
N LYS A 98 -16.35 -2.49 -6.27
CA LYS A 98 -16.75 -3.92 -6.26
C LYS A 98 -17.65 -4.27 -5.08
N ILE A 99 -17.52 -3.54 -3.96
CA ILE A 99 -18.30 -3.76 -2.74
C ILE A 99 -19.70 -3.15 -2.83
N LYS A 100 -19.83 -2.02 -3.53
CA LYS A 100 -21.12 -1.31 -3.71
C LYS A 100 -22.01 -1.95 -4.79
N LYS A 101 -21.53 -2.98 -5.49
CA LYS A 101 -22.24 -3.72 -6.52
C LYS A 101 -22.87 -4.97 -5.91
#